data_AF-A0A524H4F1-F1
#
_entry.id   AF-A0A524H4F1-F1
#
_cell.length_a   1.000
_cell.length_b   1.000
_cell.length_c   1.000
_cell.angle_alpha   90.00
_cell.angle_beta   90.00
_cell.angle_gamma   90.00
#
_symmetry.space_group_name_H-M   'P 1'
#
loop_
_entity.id
_entity.type
_entity.pdbx_description
1 polymer ?
#
loop_
_entity_poly.entity_id
_entity_poly.type
_entity_poly.pdbx_seq_one_letter_code
_entity_poly.pdbx_strand_id
1 'polypeptide(L)'
;MAKSTPKSDNPIDALLEERARFQTWLTRLDATGSEAPPAVRDKIRGDYQQRLDQVIDELRTHAESVAEQLATLRVREDDLATQEAAAQETLAEAELRHAVGEYEESEWERVRGGSERVLIDVREELARVSDEISHLGEVQALIAAEPEAPAEPEPEPEVEQPEAAAEAQDEAEDWEPDFPLAEAPPAAPSAPRFTPRASGRTSEPAPPRTIPFPQRAEPSPDDMAFLKSMADEQPVTKRGSGSTPRQSGSGAPPAEDAPKAGAGLERPSQAAAPKTLKCGECGTLNRPTEWYCERCGAELAAL
;
A
#
# COMPACT_ATOMS: atom_id res chain seq x y z
N MET A 1 25.47 27.29 -20.81
CA MET A 1 25.28 25.86 -21.17
C MET A 1 23.80 25.62 -21.33
N ALA A 2 23.33 25.31 -22.55
CA ALA A 2 21.97 24.81 -22.71
C ALA A 2 21.94 23.36 -22.22
N LYS A 3 21.04 23.03 -21.28
CA LYS A 3 20.69 21.64 -21.02
C LYS A 3 19.78 21.19 -22.16
N SER A 4 20.18 20.16 -22.91
CA SER A 4 19.26 19.53 -23.86
C SER A 4 18.04 19.03 -23.10
N THR A 5 16.85 19.32 -23.61
CA THR A 5 15.60 18.71 -23.14
C THR A 5 15.76 17.18 -23.14
N PRO A 6 15.28 16.45 -22.12
CA PRO A 6 15.20 15.00 -22.22
C PRO A 6 14.40 14.65 -23.47
N LYS A 7 14.87 13.61 -24.17
CA LYS A 7 14.08 12.98 -25.22
C LYS A 7 12.93 12.23 -24.53
N SER A 8 11.75 12.21 -25.17
CA SER A 8 10.58 11.45 -24.72
C SER A 8 10.88 9.94 -24.79
N ASP A 9 11.52 9.43 -23.73
CA ASP A 9 11.87 8.01 -23.56
C ASP A 9 10.68 7.19 -23.00
N ASN A 10 9.59 7.85 -22.60
CA ASN A 10 8.30 7.23 -22.28
C ASN A 10 7.43 7.13 -23.57
N PRO A 11 6.91 5.94 -23.94
CA PRO A 11 6.09 5.78 -25.14
C PRO A 11 4.78 6.61 -25.11
N ILE A 12 4.24 6.91 -23.92
CA ILE A 12 3.01 7.69 -23.80
C ILE A 12 3.25 9.15 -24.24
N ASP A 13 4.36 9.76 -23.83
CA ASP A 13 4.73 11.12 -24.23
C ASP A 13 4.87 11.23 -25.76
N ALA A 14 5.48 10.23 -26.39
CA ALA A 14 5.64 10.18 -27.84
C ALA A 14 4.28 10.12 -28.56
N LEU A 15 3.34 9.30 -28.07
CA LEU A 15 1.98 9.24 -28.62
C LEU A 15 1.20 10.55 -28.41
N LEU A 16 1.38 11.22 -27.26
CA LEU A 16 0.78 12.54 -27.02
C LEU A 16 1.37 13.63 -27.96
N GLU A 17 2.68 13.61 -28.22
CA GLU A 17 3.31 14.45 -29.24
C GLU A 17 2.75 14.19 -30.65
N GLU A 18 2.52 12.93 -31.01
CA GLU A 18 1.99 12.56 -32.34
C GLU A 18 0.50 12.96 -32.47
N ARG A 19 -0.31 12.77 -31.42
CA ARG A 19 -1.70 13.23 -31.34
C ARG A 19 -1.81 14.74 -31.62
N ALA A 20 -1.03 15.54 -30.89
CA ALA A 20 -0.99 16.99 -31.07
C ALA A 20 -0.49 17.41 -32.47
N ARG A 21 0.43 16.64 -33.06
CA ARG A 21 0.96 16.85 -34.41
C ARG A 21 -0.10 16.60 -35.50
N PHE A 22 -0.85 15.50 -35.42
CA PHE A 22 -1.93 15.21 -36.35
C PHE A 22 -3.09 16.21 -36.23
N GLN A 23 -3.51 16.56 -35.01
CA GLN A 23 -4.48 17.63 -34.75
C GLN A 23 -4.02 18.96 -35.39
N THR A 24 -2.77 19.36 -35.17
CA THR A 24 -2.18 20.57 -35.77
C THR A 24 -2.19 20.53 -37.31
N TRP A 25 -2.00 19.37 -37.93
CA TRP A 25 -2.07 19.22 -39.39
C TRP A 25 -3.51 19.29 -39.91
N LEU A 26 -4.48 18.71 -39.20
CA LEU A 26 -5.91 18.81 -39.53
C LEU A 26 -6.39 20.27 -39.46
N THR A 27 -6.15 20.97 -38.34
CA THR A 27 -6.53 22.39 -38.18
C THR A 27 -5.92 23.28 -39.28
N ARG A 28 -4.68 23.01 -39.71
CA ARG A 28 -4.04 23.74 -40.83
C ARG A 28 -4.64 23.38 -42.19
N LEU A 29 -5.07 22.14 -42.40
CA LEU A 29 -5.71 21.67 -43.63
C LEU A 29 -7.14 22.24 -43.79
N ASP A 30 -7.84 22.47 -42.68
CA ASP A 30 -9.17 23.07 -42.68
C ASP A 30 -9.12 24.62 -42.75
N ALA A 31 -8.11 25.24 -42.14
CA ALA A 31 -7.84 26.68 -42.26
C ALA A 31 -7.27 27.07 -43.65
N THR A 32 -6.71 26.12 -44.42
CA THR A 32 -6.27 26.41 -45.80
C THR A 32 -7.44 26.31 -46.78
N GLY A 33 -7.64 27.39 -47.52
CA GLY A 33 -8.76 27.55 -48.45
C GLY A 33 -8.73 26.62 -49.66
N SER A 34 -9.59 26.89 -50.65
CA SER A 34 -9.79 26.06 -51.84
C SER A 34 -8.68 26.17 -52.90
N GLU A 35 -7.41 26.28 -52.51
CA GLU A 35 -6.27 26.23 -53.44
C GLU A 35 -6.07 24.83 -54.04
N ALA A 36 -6.37 23.78 -53.27
CA ALA A 36 -6.30 22.40 -53.69
C ALA A 36 -7.70 21.83 -54.05
N PRO A 37 -7.82 20.94 -55.06
CA PRO A 37 -9.09 20.30 -55.39
C PRO A 37 -9.70 19.55 -54.18
N PRO A 38 -11.03 19.62 -53.96
CA PRO A 38 -11.66 19.12 -52.74
C PRO A 38 -11.33 17.65 -52.46
N ALA A 39 -11.54 16.77 -53.44
CA ALA A 39 -11.24 15.33 -53.32
C ALA A 39 -9.78 14.99 -52.95
N VAL A 40 -8.82 15.89 -53.18
CA VAL A 40 -7.43 15.72 -52.72
C VAL A 40 -7.30 16.11 -51.25
N ARG A 41 -7.87 17.25 -50.84
CA ARG A 41 -7.92 17.68 -49.42
C ARG A 41 -8.65 16.64 -48.57
N ASP A 42 -9.79 16.15 -49.03
CA ASP A 42 -10.63 15.21 -48.29
C ASP A 42 -9.95 13.85 -48.12
N LYS A 43 -9.18 13.40 -49.13
CA LYS A 43 -8.32 12.22 -49.01
C LYS A 43 -7.19 12.41 -47.98
N ILE A 44 -6.53 13.58 -47.98
CA ILE A 44 -5.46 13.88 -47.01
C ILE A 44 -6.02 14.02 -45.59
N ARG A 45 -7.20 14.64 -45.43
CA ARG A 45 -7.91 14.69 -44.15
C ARG A 45 -8.20 13.28 -43.64
N GLY A 46 -8.71 12.39 -44.49
CA GLY A 46 -8.94 10.99 -44.14
C GLY A 46 -7.69 10.23 -43.68
N ASP A 47 -6.54 10.44 -44.34
CA ASP A 47 -5.26 9.83 -43.94
C ASP A 47 -4.74 10.36 -42.60
N TYR A 48 -4.89 11.65 -42.31
CA TYR A 48 -4.53 12.21 -41.00
C TYR A 48 -5.53 11.85 -39.90
N GLN A 49 -6.83 11.78 -40.22
CA GLN A 49 -7.88 11.33 -39.31
C GLN A 49 -7.62 9.88 -38.89
N GLN A 50 -7.44 8.96 -39.85
CA GLN A 50 -7.19 7.54 -39.57
C GLN A 50 -5.97 7.31 -38.67
N ARG A 51 -4.91 8.12 -38.82
CA ARG A 51 -3.70 8.02 -37.98
C ARG A 51 -3.90 8.64 -36.60
N LEU A 52 -4.66 9.74 -36.50
CA LEU A 52 -5.06 10.31 -35.22
C LEU A 52 -5.94 9.32 -34.44
N ASP A 53 -6.91 8.69 -35.11
CA ASP A 53 -7.79 7.69 -34.51
C ASP A 53 -6.97 6.47 -34.00
N GLN A 54 -5.99 5.98 -34.78
CA GLN A 54 -5.07 4.93 -34.34
C GLN A 54 -4.26 5.35 -33.09
N VAL A 55 -3.66 6.53 -33.09
CA VAL A 55 -2.90 7.05 -31.94
C VAL A 55 -3.80 7.20 -30.70
N ILE A 56 -5.07 7.56 -30.87
CA ILE A 56 -6.05 7.63 -29.78
C ILE A 56 -6.37 6.24 -29.23
N ASP A 57 -6.50 5.19 -30.06
CA ASP A 57 -6.73 3.82 -29.59
C ASP A 57 -5.50 3.20 -28.89
N GLU A 58 -4.28 3.52 -29.35
CA GLU A 58 -3.04 3.17 -28.65
C GLU A 58 -2.96 3.89 -27.29
N LEU A 59 -3.28 5.19 -27.24
CA LEU A 59 -3.36 5.96 -25.98
C LEU A 59 -4.44 5.44 -25.02
N ARG A 60 -5.61 5.01 -25.51
CA ARG A 60 -6.67 4.36 -24.69
C ARG A 60 -6.14 3.09 -24.02
N THR A 61 -5.45 2.25 -24.78
CA THR A 61 -4.83 1.01 -24.27
C THR A 61 -3.82 1.31 -23.16
N HIS A 62 -3.03 2.39 -23.30
CA HIS A 62 -2.14 2.86 -22.23
C HIS A 62 -2.90 3.44 -21.02
N ALA A 63 -4.00 4.18 -21.22
CA ALA A 63 -4.80 4.75 -20.14
C ALA A 63 -5.45 3.68 -19.24
N GLU A 64 -5.89 2.55 -19.82
CA GLU A 64 -6.39 1.39 -19.06
C GLU A 64 -5.30 0.80 -18.16
N SER A 65 -4.10 0.58 -18.70
CA SER A 65 -2.96 0.08 -17.92
C SER A 65 -2.48 1.07 -16.84
N VAL A 66 -2.56 2.38 -17.10
CA VAL A 66 -2.29 3.42 -16.09
C VAL A 66 -3.37 3.42 -15.01
N ALA A 67 -4.64 3.18 -15.35
CA ALA A 67 -5.72 3.06 -14.37
C ALA A 67 -5.55 1.86 -13.43
N GLU A 68 -5.12 0.71 -13.96
CA GLU A 68 -4.81 -0.49 -13.16
C GLU A 68 -3.62 -0.27 -12.21
N GLN A 69 -2.57 0.41 -12.68
CA GLN A 69 -1.42 0.79 -11.87
C GLN A 69 -1.81 1.79 -10.76
N LEU A 70 -2.60 2.82 -11.08
CA LEU A 70 -3.15 3.76 -10.10
C LEU A 70 -4.02 3.09 -9.04
N ALA A 71 -4.86 2.12 -9.42
CA ALA A 71 -5.66 1.35 -8.47
C ALA A 71 -4.76 0.51 -7.54
N THR A 72 -3.74 -0.15 -8.10
CA THR A 72 -2.77 -0.95 -7.33
C THR A 72 -1.96 -0.11 -6.35
N LEU A 73 -1.52 1.08 -6.78
CA LEU A 73 -0.75 2.00 -5.93
C LEU A 73 -1.59 2.59 -4.79
N ARG A 74 -2.87 2.91 -5.02
CA ARG A 74 -3.78 3.40 -3.96
C ARG A 74 -4.03 2.36 -2.87
N VAL A 75 -4.22 1.09 -3.23
CA VAL A 75 -4.30 0.01 -2.23
C VAL A 75 -3.01 -0.09 -1.40
N ARG A 76 -1.85 0.07 -2.05
CA ARG A 76 -0.54 0.12 -1.34
C ARG A 76 -0.41 1.36 -0.44
N GLU A 77 -0.97 2.50 -0.83
CA GLU A 77 -1.01 3.74 -0.03
C GLU A 77 -1.86 3.52 1.24
N ASP A 78 -3.06 2.93 1.12
CA ASP A 78 -3.92 2.54 2.24
C ASP A 78 -3.24 1.51 3.18
N ASP A 79 -2.58 0.48 2.61
CA ASP A 79 -1.81 -0.52 3.37
C ASP A 79 -0.62 0.12 4.12
N LEU A 80 0.08 1.07 3.52
CA LEU A 80 1.21 1.77 4.14
C LEU A 80 0.73 2.77 5.21
N ALA A 81 -0.38 3.49 4.99
CA ALA A 81 -0.97 4.36 6.00
C ALA A 81 -1.44 3.57 7.23
N THR A 82 -1.98 2.37 7.01
CA THR A 82 -2.34 1.42 8.07
C THR A 82 -1.11 0.94 8.85
N GLN A 83 0.01 0.67 8.17
CA GLN A 83 1.29 0.33 8.80
C GLN A 83 1.87 1.52 9.60
N GLU A 84 1.75 2.75 9.10
CA GLU A 84 2.20 3.94 9.82
C GLU A 84 1.41 4.10 11.12
N ALA A 85 0.07 4.01 11.06
CA ALA A 85 -0.79 4.09 12.24
C ALA A 85 -0.43 3.02 13.29
N ALA A 86 -0.26 1.76 12.88
CA ALA A 86 0.15 0.68 13.78
C ALA A 86 1.53 0.90 14.41
N ALA A 87 2.48 1.49 13.68
CA ALA A 87 3.80 1.84 14.20
C ALA A 87 3.76 3.06 15.15
N GLN A 88 2.87 4.03 14.91
CA GLN A 88 2.60 5.14 15.84
C GLN A 88 1.95 4.63 17.14
N GLU A 89 0.97 3.74 17.06
CA GLU A 89 0.34 3.11 18.22
C GLU A 89 1.35 2.29 19.03
N THR A 90 2.21 1.50 18.37
CA THR A 90 3.28 0.73 19.02
C THR A 90 4.27 1.63 19.76
N LEU A 91 4.62 2.79 19.18
CA LEU A 91 5.48 3.79 19.82
C LEU A 91 4.79 4.41 21.06
N ALA A 92 3.55 4.87 20.93
CA ALA A 92 2.80 5.50 22.02
C ALA A 92 2.49 4.52 23.17
N GLU A 93 2.23 3.24 22.87
CA GLU A 93 2.07 2.20 23.90
C GLU A 93 3.39 1.96 24.66
N ALA A 94 4.53 2.00 23.96
CA ALA A 94 5.84 1.86 24.56
C ALA A 94 6.26 3.09 25.41
N GLU A 95 5.92 4.31 24.97
CA GLU A 95 6.07 5.54 25.76
C GLU A 95 5.28 5.45 27.07
N LEU A 96 4.03 5.00 27.01
CA LEU A 96 3.19 4.82 28.19
C LEU A 96 3.77 3.77 29.15
N ARG A 97 4.27 2.64 28.64
CA ARG A 97 4.92 1.60 29.47
C ARG A 97 6.19 2.09 30.14
N HIS A 98 7.04 2.84 29.43
CA HIS A 98 8.23 3.47 30.03
C HIS A 98 7.83 4.48 31.12
N ALA A 99 6.84 5.34 30.86
CA ALA A 99 6.34 6.31 31.83
C ALA A 99 5.69 5.69 33.09
N VAL A 100 5.12 4.48 32.97
CA VAL A 100 4.60 3.69 34.11
C VAL A 100 5.73 2.93 34.85
N GLY A 101 6.89 2.76 34.22
CA GLY A 101 8.01 1.98 34.75
C GLY A 101 7.93 0.47 34.45
N GLU A 102 7.17 0.07 33.43
CA GLU A 102 7.16 -1.32 32.93
C GLU A 102 8.40 -1.66 32.07
N TYR A 103 9.05 -0.65 31.49
CA TYR A 103 10.26 -0.79 30.68
C TYR A 103 11.47 -0.09 31.31
N GLU A 104 12.57 -0.83 31.45
CA GLU A 104 13.89 -0.27 31.74
C GLU A 104 14.40 0.55 30.54
N GLU A 105 15.28 1.53 30.77
CA GLU A 105 15.71 2.50 29.74
C GLU A 105 16.25 1.83 28.46
N SER A 106 17.02 0.74 28.60
CA SER A 106 17.60 0.02 27.45
C SER A 106 16.58 -0.84 26.70
N GLU A 107 15.45 -1.18 27.31
CA GLU A 107 14.32 -1.82 26.61
C GLU A 107 13.47 -0.78 25.89
N TRP A 108 13.25 0.37 26.54
CA TRP A 108 12.61 1.54 25.95
C TRP A 108 13.36 2.04 24.71
N GLU A 109 14.67 2.34 24.81
CA GLU A 109 15.50 2.75 23.66
C GLU A 109 15.45 1.74 22.50
N ARG A 110 15.41 0.43 22.82
CA ARG A 110 15.32 -0.65 21.83
C ARG A 110 13.95 -0.67 21.12
N VAL A 111 12.85 -0.47 21.84
CA VAL A 111 11.49 -0.46 21.26
C VAL A 111 11.23 0.85 20.51
N ARG A 112 11.61 1.99 21.09
CA ARG A 112 11.54 3.32 20.48
C ARG A 112 12.31 3.33 19.16
N GLY A 113 13.59 3.00 19.19
CA GLY A 113 14.45 2.93 18.01
C GLY A 113 14.06 1.84 17.01
N GLY A 114 13.23 0.87 17.39
CA GLY A 114 12.57 -0.05 16.46
C GLY A 114 11.44 0.65 15.70
N SER A 115 10.49 1.22 16.45
CA SER A 115 9.30 1.90 15.91
C SER A 115 9.65 3.15 15.11
N GLU A 116 10.62 3.94 15.57
CA GLU A 116 11.18 5.11 14.86
C GLU A 116 11.69 4.74 13.46
N ARG A 117 12.35 3.60 13.28
CA ARG A 117 12.84 3.15 11.97
C ARG A 117 11.70 2.74 11.05
N VAL A 118 10.76 1.94 11.55
CA VAL A 118 9.56 1.54 10.78
C VAL A 118 8.77 2.77 10.33
N LEU A 119 8.64 3.78 11.19
CA LEU A 119 7.98 5.05 10.85
C LEU A 119 8.74 5.86 9.79
N ILE A 120 10.08 5.79 9.73
CA ILE A 120 10.86 6.42 8.66
C ILE A 120 10.68 5.62 7.36
N ASP A 121 10.92 4.31 7.39
CA ASP A 121 10.85 3.43 6.22
C ASP A 121 9.46 3.48 5.54
N VAL A 122 8.38 3.46 6.33
CA VAL A 122 6.99 3.55 5.83
C VAL A 122 6.67 4.93 5.27
N ARG A 123 7.19 6.02 5.87
CA ARG A 123 6.95 7.39 5.37
C ARG A 123 7.71 7.71 4.09
N GLU A 124 8.94 7.19 3.94
CA GLU A 124 9.69 7.30 2.68
C GLU A 124 9.00 6.53 1.55
N GLU A 125 8.44 5.35 1.85
CA GLU A 125 7.62 4.59 0.90
C GLU A 125 6.27 5.25 0.58
N LEU A 126 5.59 5.85 1.57
CA LEU A 126 4.35 6.62 1.34
C LEU A 126 4.60 7.81 0.42
N ALA A 127 5.62 8.61 0.68
CA ALA A 127 5.98 9.74 -0.18
C ALA A 127 6.26 9.27 -1.62
N ARG A 128 7.03 8.19 -1.78
CA ARG A 128 7.34 7.61 -3.09
C ARG A 128 6.12 7.08 -3.84
N VAL A 129 5.15 6.50 -3.13
CA VAL A 129 3.88 6.02 -3.72
C VAL A 129 2.96 7.19 -4.08
N SER A 130 2.87 8.22 -3.22
CA SER A 130 2.09 9.44 -3.46
C SER A 130 2.58 10.24 -4.67
N ASP A 131 3.90 10.37 -4.82
CA ASP A 131 4.54 11.01 -5.98
C ASP A 131 4.21 10.25 -7.29
N GLU A 132 4.28 8.91 -7.27
CA GLU A 132 3.96 8.07 -8.44
C GLU A 132 2.45 8.12 -8.79
N ILE A 133 1.56 8.09 -7.79
CA ILE A 133 0.11 8.27 -7.97
C ILE A 133 -0.20 9.64 -8.58
N SER A 134 0.50 10.68 -8.14
CA SER A 134 0.35 12.03 -8.67
C SER A 134 0.79 12.09 -10.13
N HIS A 135 1.99 11.57 -10.45
CA HIS A 135 2.53 11.55 -11.81
C HIS A 135 1.65 10.75 -12.79
N LEU A 136 1.23 9.53 -12.42
CA LEU A 136 0.34 8.71 -13.25
C LEU A 136 -1.05 9.34 -13.38
N GLY A 137 -1.51 10.11 -12.39
CA GLY A 137 -2.73 10.92 -12.46
C GLY A 137 -2.62 12.05 -13.50
N GLU A 138 -1.50 12.77 -13.55
CA GLU A 138 -1.22 13.78 -14.58
C GLU A 138 -1.19 13.16 -15.98
N VAL A 139 -0.50 12.02 -16.15
CA VAL A 139 -0.46 11.28 -17.43
C VAL A 139 -1.85 10.83 -17.86
N GLN A 140 -2.67 10.29 -16.94
CA GLN A 140 -4.04 9.91 -17.22
C GLN A 140 -4.90 11.10 -17.63
N ALA A 141 -4.73 12.28 -17.01
CA ALA A 141 -5.42 13.50 -17.38
C ALA A 141 -5.02 14.00 -18.79
N LEU A 142 -3.74 13.92 -19.16
CA LEU A 142 -3.27 14.29 -20.51
C LEU A 142 -3.83 13.38 -21.62
N ILE A 143 -4.05 12.09 -21.33
CA ILE A 143 -4.71 11.17 -22.26
C ILE A 143 -6.22 11.46 -22.34
N ALA A 144 -6.86 11.65 -21.18
CA ALA A 144 -8.32 11.88 -21.07
C ALA A 144 -8.78 13.25 -21.59
N ALA A 145 -7.88 14.24 -21.64
CA ALA A 145 -8.16 15.56 -22.21
C ALA A 145 -8.44 15.46 -23.72
N GLU A 146 -9.72 15.31 -24.09
CA GLU A 146 -10.20 15.57 -25.44
C GLU A 146 -9.95 17.05 -25.80
N PRO A 147 -9.55 17.41 -27.04
CA PRO A 147 -9.42 18.82 -27.40
C PRO A 147 -10.78 19.51 -27.20
N GLU A 148 -10.82 20.59 -26.42
CA GLU A 148 -12.03 21.39 -26.27
C GLU A 148 -12.55 21.78 -27.66
N ALA A 149 -13.73 21.26 -28.02
CA ALA A 149 -14.51 21.86 -29.07
C ALA A 149 -14.71 23.33 -28.68
N PRO A 150 -14.42 24.30 -29.56
CA PRO A 150 -14.45 25.71 -29.20
C PRO A 150 -15.85 26.02 -28.69
N ALA A 151 -15.93 26.46 -27.43
CA ALA A 151 -17.18 26.57 -26.69
C ALA A 151 -18.24 27.27 -27.55
N GLU A 152 -19.29 26.53 -27.91
CA GLU A 152 -20.43 27.09 -28.62
C GLU A 152 -20.98 28.22 -27.74
N PRO A 153 -21.06 29.46 -28.26
CA PRO A 153 -21.18 30.64 -27.40
C PRO A 153 -22.44 30.53 -26.56
N GLU A 154 -22.25 30.44 -25.25
CA GLU A 154 -23.31 30.40 -24.26
C GLU A 154 -24.26 31.57 -24.56
N PRO A 155 -25.57 31.29 -24.82
CA PRO A 155 -26.45 32.31 -25.38
C PRO A 155 -26.52 33.49 -24.41
N GLU A 156 -26.16 34.68 -24.89
CA GLU A 156 -26.15 35.90 -24.09
C GLU A 156 -27.49 36.02 -23.36
N PRO A 157 -27.51 36.19 -22.02
CA PRO A 157 -28.75 36.18 -21.26
C PRO A 157 -29.65 37.29 -21.76
N GLU A 158 -30.78 36.89 -22.36
CA GLU A 158 -31.70 37.80 -23.04
C GLU A 158 -32.16 38.87 -22.04
N VAL A 159 -31.73 40.12 -22.27
CA VAL A 159 -31.89 41.19 -21.29
C VAL A 159 -33.35 41.60 -21.22
N GLU A 160 -34.08 41.00 -20.27
CA GLU A 160 -35.42 41.44 -19.88
C GLU A 160 -35.35 42.93 -19.53
N GLN A 161 -35.92 43.77 -20.38
CA GLN A 161 -36.07 45.20 -20.14
C GLN A 161 -37.24 45.41 -19.17
N PRO A 162 -37.00 45.91 -17.94
CA PRO A 162 -38.10 46.29 -17.06
C PRO A 162 -38.68 47.62 -17.53
N GLU A 163 -39.78 47.58 -18.30
CA GLU A 163 -40.60 48.78 -18.50
C GLU A 163 -41.12 49.28 -17.14
N ALA A 164 -40.86 50.55 -16.84
CA ALA A 164 -41.22 51.14 -15.56
C ALA A 164 -42.60 51.81 -15.60
N ALA A 165 -43.44 51.57 -14.59
CA ALA A 165 -44.09 52.59 -13.76
C ALA A 165 -45.27 52.05 -12.93
N ALA A 166 -45.25 52.28 -11.62
CA ALA A 166 -46.35 52.90 -10.86
C ALA A 166 -45.93 53.12 -9.40
N GLU A 167 -46.22 54.31 -8.85
CA GLU A 167 -45.85 54.70 -7.49
C GLU A 167 -46.84 54.15 -6.43
N ALA A 168 -46.31 53.89 -5.23
CA ALA A 168 -46.99 54.19 -3.98
C ALA A 168 -45.94 54.37 -2.87
N GLN A 169 -45.80 55.60 -2.37
CA GLN A 169 -45.05 55.91 -1.15
C GLN A 169 -46.06 56.08 -0.01
N ASP A 170 -45.75 55.58 1.19
CA ASP A 170 -46.40 56.01 2.42
C ASP A 170 -45.36 55.94 3.56
N GLU A 171 -44.96 57.09 4.07
CA GLU A 171 -44.02 57.23 5.19
C GLU A 171 -44.80 57.38 6.50
N ALA A 172 -44.48 56.56 7.50
CA ALA A 172 -44.94 56.75 8.86
C ALA A 172 -43.91 56.20 9.86
N GLU A 173 -42.92 57.03 10.18
CA GLU A 173 -42.05 56.83 11.35
C GLU A 173 -42.88 57.00 12.64
N ASP A 174 -42.69 56.12 13.62
CA ASP A 174 -42.74 56.52 15.04
C ASP A 174 -41.98 55.50 15.93
N TRP A 175 -41.57 55.98 17.10
CA TRP A 175 -41.04 55.27 18.27
C TRP A 175 -39.58 54.78 18.27
N GLU A 176 -38.68 55.69 18.68
CA GLU A 176 -37.34 55.35 19.20
C GLU A 176 -37.36 54.75 20.64
N PRO A 177 -36.30 54.04 21.07
CA PRO A 177 -36.22 53.33 22.35
C PRO A 177 -35.56 54.15 23.48
N ASP A 178 -35.82 53.82 24.76
CA ASP A 178 -35.00 54.34 25.87
C ASP A 178 -34.99 53.47 27.16
N PHE A 179 -33.78 53.00 27.54
CA PHE A 179 -33.31 52.48 28.86
C PHE A 179 -34.03 51.33 29.62
N PRO A 180 -33.40 50.71 30.67
CA PRO A 180 -32.03 50.85 31.18
C PRO A 180 -31.18 49.56 31.23
N LEU A 181 -29.88 49.73 31.51
CA LEU A 181 -28.88 48.69 31.78
C LEU A 181 -28.99 48.10 33.21
N ALA A 182 -28.76 46.79 33.38
CA ALA A 182 -28.55 46.17 34.70
C ALA A 182 -27.68 44.88 34.60
N GLU A 183 -26.86 44.60 35.63
CA GLU A 183 -25.90 43.48 35.68
C GLU A 183 -26.44 42.22 36.39
N ALA A 184 -26.16 41.02 35.85
CA ALA A 184 -25.82 39.79 36.61
C ALA A 184 -25.48 38.62 35.64
N PRO A 185 -24.56 37.70 35.98
CA PRO A 185 -24.18 36.59 35.10
C PRO A 185 -25.10 35.37 35.18
N PRO A 186 -25.31 34.62 34.08
CA PRO A 186 -25.99 33.32 34.13
C PRO A 186 -25.10 32.24 34.77
N ALA A 187 -25.70 31.37 35.57
CA ALA A 187 -25.02 30.27 36.24
C ALA A 187 -24.71 29.08 35.30
N ALA A 188 -23.71 28.28 35.66
CA ALA A 188 -23.27 27.12 34.87
C ALA A 188 -24.36 26.02 34.74
N PRO A 189 -24.42 25.32 33.58
CA PRO A 189 -25.35 24.21 33.40
C PRO A 189 -25.01 23.04 34.35
N SER A 190 -26.01 22.56 35.07
CA SER A 190 -25.85 21.44 36.00
C SER A 190 -25.86 20.09 35.28
N ALA A 191 -24.93 19.20 35.65
CA ALA A 191 -24.84 17.86 35.09
C ALA A 191 -26.13 17.03 35.36
N PRO A 192 -26.57 16.17 34.40
CA PRO A 192 -27.78 15.38 34.55
C PRO A 192 -27.65 14.34 35.67
N ARG A 193 -28.51 14.42 36.69
CA ARG A 193 -28.61 13.40 37.74
C ARG A 193 -29.18 12.10 37.18
N PHE A 194 -28.35 11.07 37.11
CA PHE A 194 -28.78 9.71 36.75
C PHE A 194 -29.73 9.15 37.82
N THR A 195 -30.99 8.93 37.45
CA THR A 195 -32.00 8.28 38.33
C THR A 195 -32.27 6.85 37.85
N PRO A 196 -31.86 5.81 38.60
CA PRO A 196 -32.10 4.43 38.20
C PRO A 196 -33.60 4.10 38.30
N ARG A 197 -34.27 4.02 37.14
CA ARG A 197 -35.68 3.65 37.06
C ARG A 197 -35.87 2.19 37.45
N ALA A 198 -36.36 1.93 38.65
CA ALA A 198 -36.73 0.59 39.10
C ALA A 198 -37.75 -0.05 38.13
N SER A 199 -37.43 -1.24 37.63
CA SER A 199 -38.34 -2.09 36.85
C SER A 199 -38.06 -3.54 37.22
N GLY A 200 -38.78 -4.04 38.24
CA GLY A 200 -38.60 -5.40 38.73
C GLY A 200 -39.09 -6.44 37.72
N ARG A 201 -38.18 -7.33 37.30
CA ARG A 201 -38.54 -8.69 36.87
C ARG A 201 -37.60 -9.66 37.56
N THR A 202 -38.18 -10.58 38.33
CA THR A 202 -37.47 -11.69 38.94
C THR A 202 -37.14 -12.73 37.87
N SER A 203 -35.86 -12.86 37.53
CA SER A 203 -35.33 -14.00 36.78
C SER A 203 -34.43 -14.83 37.69
N GLU A 204 -34.63 -16.14 37.66
CA GLU A 204 -33.97 -17.12 38.51
C GLU A 204 -32.49 -17.34 38.09
N PRO A 205 -31.54 -17.52 39.03
CA PRO A 205 -30.13 -17.69 38.69
C PRO A 205 -29.87 -19.08 38.09
N ALA A 206 -29.63 -19.13 36.78
CA ALA A 206 -29.22 -20.36 36.10
C ALA A 206 -27.81 -20.81 36.53
N PRO A 207 -27.56 -22.12 36.70
CA PRO A 207 -26.24 -22.64 37.08
C PRO A 207 -25.20 -22.49 35.95
N PRO A 208 -23.90 -22.37 36.28
CA PRO A 208 -22.85 -22.21 35.29
C PRO A 208 -22.70 -23.45 34.39
N ARG A 209 -22.63 -23.25 33.07
CA ARG A 209 -22.33 -24.30 32.11
C ARG A 209 -20.82 -24.56 32.06
N THR A 210 -20.39 -25.70 32.60
CA THR A 210 -19.02 -26.20 32.42
C THR A 210 -18.76 -26.53 30.95
N ILE A 211 -17.71 -25.96 30.37
CA ILE A 211 -17.24 -26.34 29.03
C ILE A 211 -16.37 -27.60 29.16
N PRO A 212 -16.70 -28.72 28.49
CA PRO A 212 -15.86 -29.92 28.52
C PRO A 212 -14.62 -29.73 27.64
N PHE A 213 -13.43 -30.01 28.19
CA PHE A 213 -12.22 -30.18 27.37
C PHE A 213 -12.36 -31.44 26.50
N PRO A 214 -11.97 -31.38 25.20
CA PRO A 214 -11.90 -32.58 24.38
C PRO A 214 -10.79 -33.51 24.90
N GLN A 215 -11.13 -34.78 25.11
CA GLN A 215 -10.14 -35.80 25.47
C GLN A 215 -9.31 -36.18 24.24
N ARG A 216 -8.00 -36.36 24.43
CA ARG A 216 -7.08 -36.79 23.38
C ARG A 216 -7.40 -38.24 23.00
N ALA A 217 -7.74 -38.48 21.74
CA ALA A 217 -7.90 -39.84 21.22
C ALA A 217 -6.53 -40.53 21.10
N GLU A 218 -6.43 -41.76 21.57
CA GLU A 218 -5.30 -42.66 21.29
C GLU A 218 -5.40 -43.17 19.83
N PRO A 219 -4.28 -43.35 19.10
CA PRO A 219 -4.28 -43.83 17.72
C PRO A 219 -4.71 -45.31 17.60
N SER A 220 -5.14 -45.70 16.40
CA SER A 220 -5.63 -47.07 16.13
C SER A 220 -4.47 -48.05 16.00
N PRO A 221 -4.59 -49.33 16.44
CA PRO A 221 -3.55 -50.33 16.24
C PRO A 221 -3.16 -50.60 14.78
N ASP A 222 -3.99 -50.25 13.79
CA ASP A 222 -3.66 -50.38 12.36
C ASP A 222 -2.53 -49.42 11.91
N ASP A 223 -2.41 -48.23 12.51
CA ASP A 223 -1.37 -47.25 12.16
C ASP A 223 0.05 -47.80 12.44
N MET A 224 0.15 -48.68 13.45
CA MET A 224 1.38 -49.38 13.84
C MET A 224 1.75 -50.54 12.91
N ALA A 225 0.80 -51.04 12.10
CA ALA A 225 1.10 -52.02 11.04
C ALA A 225 1.67 -51.31 9.80
N PHE A 226 1.09 -50.16 9.42
CA PHE A 226 1.58 -49.35 8.30
C PHE A 226 3.03 -48.89 8.51
N LEU A 227 3.34 -48.33 9.69
CA LEU A 227 4.70 -47.84 10.01
C LEU A 227 5.77 -48.95 10.01
N LYS A 228 5.41 -50.21 10.25
CA LYS A 228 6.34 -51.34 10.07
C LYS A 228 6.56 -51.72 8.61
N SER A 229 5.58 -51.51 7.73
CA SER A 229 5.68 -51.87 6.31
C SER A 229 6.71 -51.03 5.53
N MET A 230 7.13 -49.87 6.05
CA MET A 230 8.15 -49.01 5.41
C MET A 230 9.56 -49.17 5.99
N ALA A 231 9.77 -50.03 7.00
CA ALA A 231 11.05 -50.16 7.70
C ALA A 231 12.03 -51.19 7.10
N ASP A 232 11.54 -52.11 6.25
CA ASP A 232 12.33 -53.25 5.73
C ASP A 232 13.04 -52.99 4.38
N GLU A 233 12.70 -51.90 3.67
CA GLU A 233 13.28 -51.56 2.35
C GLU A 233 14.58 -50.74 2.46
N GLN A 234 15.71 -51.38 2.82
CA GLN A 234 17.06 -50.79 2.69
C GLN A 234 18.01 -51.64 1.83
N PRO A 235 18.42 -51.18 0.63
CA PRO A 235 19.35 -51.91 -0.23
C PRO A 235 20.81 -51.79 0.25
N VAL A 236 21.42 -52.92 0.59
CA VAL A 236 22.79 -53.00 1.10
C VAL A 236 23.82 -52.66 0.01
N THR A 237 24.47 -51.49 0.10
CA THR A 237 25.47 -51.06 -0.90
C THR A 237 26.91 -51.36 -0.50
N LYS A 238 27.70 -51.81 -1.49
CA LYS A 238 29.05 -52.40 -1.30
C LYS A 238 30.07 -51.43 -0.70
N ARG A 239 30.80 -51.92 0.31
CA ARG A 239 32.07 -51.32 0.79
C ARG A 239 33.13 -51.38 -0.31
N GLY A 240 33.52 -50.21 -0.85
CA GLY A 240 34.74 -50.05 -1.66
C GLY A 240 35.98 -49.92 -0.77
N SER A 241 37.12 -50.46 -1.21
CA SER A 241 38.40 -50.40 -0.49
C SER A 241 39.43 -49.63 -1.30
N GLY A 242 40.20 -48.74 -0.66
CA GLY A 242 41.24 -47.94 -1.27
C GLY A 242 42.12 -47.30 -0.20
N SER A 243 43.45 -47.43 -0.33
CA SER A 243 44.39 -47.19 0.77
C SER A 243 45.50 -46.19 0.43
N THR A 244 45.85 -45.35 1.42
CA THR A 244 47.22 -44.84 1.70
C THR A 244 47.90 -43.86 0.71
N PRO A 245 48.94 -43.09 1.12
CA PRO A 245 49.28 -42.60 2.46
C PRO A 245 49.83 -41.13 2.53
N ARG A 246 49.97 -40.64 3.79
CA ARG A 246 51.04 -39.73 4.29
C ARG A 246 51.31 -38.37 3.62
N GLN A 247 51.25 -37.32 4.46
CA GLN A 247 52.49 -36.67 4.92
C GLN A 247 52.36 -36.27 6.40
N SER A 248 53.46 -35.92 7.08
CA SER A 248 53.51 -35.62 8.52
C SER A 248 54.21 -34.27 8.76
N GLY A 249 53.75 -33.53 9.77
CA GLY A 249 54.42 -32.33 10.27
C GLY A 249 54.07 -32.12 11.75
N SER A 250 55.05 -32.28 12.64
CA SER A 250 54.88 -32.14 14.09
C SER A 250 55.46 -30.81 14.56
N GLY A 251 54.79 -30.11 15.50
CA GLY A 251 55.31 -28.88 16.10
C GLY A 251 54.53 -28.43 17.35
N ALA A 252 55.20 -28.49 18.50
CA ALA A 252 54.82 -28.01 19.84
C ALA A 252 56.09 -28.09 20.74
N PRO A 253 56.13 -27.58 21.99
CA PRO A 253 55.16 -26.79 22.78
C PRO A 253 55.78 -25.40 23.15
N PRO A 254 55.38 -24.63 24.22
CA PRO A 254 54.24 -24.70 25.15
C PRO A 254 53.30 -23.46 24.94
N ALA A 255 52.64 -22.75 25.87
CA ALA A 255 52.66 -22.68 27.35
C ALA A 255 51.36 -22.08 27.96
N GLU A 256 51.47 -21.61 29.20
CA GLU A 256 50.51 -20.86 30.05
C GLU A 256 50.07 -19.50 29.43
N ASP A 257 48.91 -18.92 29.73
CA ASP A 257 48.23 -18.80 31.04
C ASP A 257 46.67 -18.81 30.92
N ALA A 258 45.94 -18.75 32.04
CA ALA A 258 44.46 -18.80 32.09
C ALA A 258 43.83 -17.79 33.07
N PRO A 259 42.60 -17.33 32.78
CA PRO A 259 41.58 -17.41 33.82
C PRO A 259 40.19 -17.91 33.34
N LYS A 260 39.34 -18.24 34.31
CA LYS A 260 37.99 -18.78 34.10
C LYS A 260 37.01 -17.72 33.56
N ALA A 261 36.18 -18.10 32.59
CA ALA A 261 34.87 -17.51 32.35
C ALA A 261 33.77 -18.56 32.65
N GLY A 262 32.60 -18.10 33.11
CA GLY A 262 31.51 -18.99 33.54
C GLY A 262 30.68 -19.55 32.40
N ALA A 263 30.04 -20.71 32.61
CA ALA A 263 29.11 -21.29 31.66
C ALA A 263 27.76 -20.53 31.68
N GLY A 264 27.47 -19.82 30.59
CA GLY A 264 26.12 -19.34 30.23
C GLY A 264 25.58 -20.16 29.06
N LEU A 265 24.27 -20.40 29.01
CA LEU A 265 23.63 -21.23 27.99
C LEU A 265 23.40 -20.46 26.68
N GLU A 266 24.42 -20.44 25.83
CA GLU A 266 24.29 -20.10 24.40
C GLU A 266 23.25 -21.03 23.74
N ARG A 267 22.07 -20.50 23.40
CA ARG A 267 21.12 -21.21 22.53
C ARG A 267 21.74 -21.24 21.12
N PRO A 268 21.87 -22.41 20.46
CA PRO A 268 22.42 -22.45 19.11
C PRO A 268 21.54 -21.63 18.17
N SER A 269 22.10 -20.55 17.61
CA SER A 269 21.39 -19.66 16.69
C SER A 269 20.94 -20.43 15.45
N GLN A 270 19.66 -20.33 15.11
CA GLN A 270 19.04 -21.01 13.96
C GLN A 270 19.61 -20.56 12.60
N ALA A 271 20.45 -19.51 12.58
CA ALA A 271 21.12 -19.00 11.39
C ALA A 271 21.98 -20.05 10.65
N ALA A 272 22.52 -21.04 11.36
CA ALA A 272 23.59 -21.93 10.89
C ALA A 272 23.13 -23.24 10.19
N ALA A 273 21.82 -23.49 10.04
CA ALA A 273 21.34 -24.68 9.33
C ALA A 273 21.62 -24.58 7.81
N PRO A 274 22.24 -25.59 7.17
CA PRO A 274 22.51 -25.56 5.73
C PRO A 274 21.22 -25.62 4.92
N LYS A 275 21.15 -24.84 3.84
CA LYS A 275 19.99 -24.82 2.93
C LYS A 275 20.03 -26.03 2.01
N THR A 276 19.18 -27.02 2.26
CA THR A 276 19.12 -28.30 1.53
C THR A 276 17.79 -28.55 0.83
N LEU A 277 16.73 -27.81 1.15
CA LEU A 277 15.38 -28.04 0.60
C LEU A 277 15.16 -27.20 -0.66
N LYS A 278 15.02 -27.87 -1.81
CA LYS A 278 14.89 -27.22 -3.12
C LYS A 278 13.43 -26.89 -3.44
N CYS A 279 13.14 -25.63 -3.76
CA CYS A 279 11.85 -25.21 -4.29
C CYS A 279 11.58 -25.86 -5.66
N GLY A 280 10.35 -26.34 -5.88
CA GLY A 280 9.91 -26.91 -7.16
C GLY A 280 9.90 -25.87 -8.29
N GLU A 281 9.29 -24.71 -8.04
CA GLU A 281 9.11 -23.64 -9.03
C GLU A 281 10.43 -22.98 -9.45
N CYS A 282 11.11 -22.29 -8.54
CA CYS A 282 12.30 -21.48 -8.88
C CYS A 282 13.64 -22.21 -8.71
N GLY A 283 13.63 -23.47 -8.23
CA GLY A 283 14.82 -24.28 -8.03
C GLY A 283 15.78 -23.82 -6.92
N THR A 284 15.45 -22.78 -6.15
CA THR A 284 16.29 -22.23 -5.07
C THR A 284 16.35 -23.17 -3.86
N LEU A 285 17.51 -23.23 -3.19
CA LEU A 285 17.69 -23.94 -1.92
C LEU A 285 17.32 -23.05 -0.73
N ASN A 286 16.44 -23.56 0.13
CA ASN A 286 15.93 -22.93 1.35
C ASN A 286 16.32 -23.78 2.57
N ARG A 287 16.12 -23.28 3.80
CA ARG A 287 16.33 -24.11 5.00
C ARG A 287 15.21 -25.16 5.12
N PRO A 288 15.47 -26.34 5.71
CA PRO A 288 14.43 -27.34 6.03
C PRO A 288 13.33 -26.88 6.99
N THR A 289 13.47 -25.71 7.60
CA THR A 289 12.48 -25.09 8.50
C THR A 289 11.59 -24.06 7.82
N GLU A 290 11.90 -23.61 6.61
CA GLU A 290 11.07 -22.65 5.88
C GLU A 290 9.88 -23.38 5.23
N TRP A 291 8.68 -22.82 5.35
CA TRP A 291 7.46 -23.36 4.72
C TRP A 291 7.20 -22.77 3.32
N TYR A 292 7.88 -21.67 2.98
CA TYR A 292 7.74 -20.94 1.73
C TYR A 292 9.13 -20.61 1.17
N CYS A 293 9.26 -20.54 -0.16
CA CYS A 293 10.54 -20.25 -0.79
C CYS A 293 10.94 -18.79 -0.61
N GLU A 294 12.11 -18.55 0.01
CA GLU A 294 12.71 -17.23 0.28
C GLU A 294 12.87 -16.34 -0.97
N ARG A 295 12.77 -16.91 -2.18
CA ARG A 295 12.94 -16.19 -3.45
C ARG A 295 11.65 -15.97 -4.25
N CYS A 296 10.60 -16.78 -4.06
CA CYS A 296 9.41 -16.73 -4.90
C CYS A 296 8.08 -17.00 -4.18
N GLY A 297 8.07 -17.12 -2.86
CA GLY A 297 6.86 -17.32 -2.05
C GLY A 297 6.19 -18.70 -2.19
N ALA A 298 6.49 -19.47 -3.22
CA ALA A 298 5.91 -20.79 -3.46
C ALA A 298 6.12 -21.75 -2.26
N GLU A 299 5.07 -22.48 -1.90
CA GLU A 299 5.08 -23.44 -0.79
C GLU A 299 6.17 -24.50 -0.98
N LEU A 300 6.88 -24.78 0.10
CA LEU A 300 7.90 -25.81 0.18
C LEU A 300 7.25 -27.07 0.75
N ALA A 301 6.97 -28.04 -0.13
CA ALA A 301 6.34 -29.31 0.23
C ALA A 301 7.18 -30.04 1.30
N ALA A 302 6.74 -29.93 2.55
CA ALA A 302 7.34 -30.61 3.69
C ALA A 302 6.99 -32.11 3.67
N LEU A 303 8.02 -32.94 3.88
CA LEU A 303 7.97 -34.41 4.00
C LEU A 303 8.74 -34.82 5.26
#